data_AF-A0A661ZXM6-F1
#
_entry.id   AF-A0A661ZXM6-F1
#
_cell.length_a   1.000
_cell.length_b   1.000
_cell.length_c   1.000
_cell.angle_alpha   90.00
_cell.angle_beta   90.00
_cell.angle_gamma   90.00
#
_symmetry.space_group_name_H-M   'P 1'
#
loop_
_entity.id
_entity.type
_entity.pdbx_description
1 polymer ?
#
loop_
_entity_poly.entity_id
_entity_poly.type
_entity_poly.pdbx_seq_one_letter_code
_entity_poly.pdbx_strand_id
1 'polypeptide(L)'
;MKNKLAGVIILLTISFLLSSCGSYTTLTGNVKYDASKNNEVIKSSELKTYLESKDEIKFVLREPVAFEGMSEESKAKYDNFFAEVEKELILNGHIVKDRVLLSNLIEKGGVSMSEMGKMIDTDIIIEIIDVEYNIPNKVTDFKIKETHQNSNFNNWNSLDYVDCQLSKLECRVTLVEVGNVGGIFSFYVSGCDEGNDFYLKVYETPGGALDTTEETFVGWNYGKVNYKSLTHTYDMNEQSRKKAIERLVKALLNELEPKK
;
A
#
# COMPACT_ATOMS: atom_id res chain seq x y z
N MET A 1 -39.63 -23.80 57.86
CA MET A 1 -39.80 -23.42 56.44
C MET A 1 -39.22 -22.04 56.09
N LYS A 2 -39.39 -21.01 56.92
CA LYS A 2 -38.92 -19.63 56.63
C LYS A 2 -37.40 -19.51 56.33
N ASN A 3 -36.54 -20.23 57.05
CA ASN A 3 -35.08 -20.15 56.84
C ASN A 3 -34.60 -20.82 55.54
N LYS A 4 -35.34 -21.81 55.01
CA LYS A 4 -35.02 -22.46 53.73
C LYS A 4 -35.41 -21.56 52.54
N LEU A 5 -36.52 -20.83 52.66
CA LEU A 5 -36.98 -19.87 51.64
C LEU A 5 -36.02 -18.67 51.54
N ALA A 6 -35.54 -18.14 52.67
CA ALA A 6 -34.55 -17.06 52.67
C ALA A 6 -33.22 -17.48 52.02
N GLY A 7 -32.76 -18.72 52.27
CA GLY A 7 -31.55 -19.27 51.63
C GLY A 7 -31.69 -19.40 50.10
N VAL A 8 -32.85 -19.84 49.61
CA VAL A 8 -33.13 -19.94 48.17
C VAL A 8 -33.21 -18.56 47.52
N ILE A 9 -33.82 -17.57 48.17
CA ILE A 9 -33.88 -16.19 47.67
C ILE A 9 -32.46 -15.62 47.57
N ILE A 10 -31.64 -15.72 48.63
CA ILE A 10 -30.25 -15.22 48.61
C ILE A 10 -29.42 -15.90 47.52
N LEU A 11 -29.59 -17.22 47.33
CA LEU A 11 -28.89 -17.96 46.28
C LEU A 11 -29.30 -17.47 44.88
N LEU A 12 -30.60 -17.23 44.65
CA LEU A 12 -31.12 -16.68 43.40
C LEU A 12 -30.63 -15.25 43.15
N THR A 13 -30.57 -14.39 44.16
CA THR A 13 -30.04 -13.03 44.01
C THR A 13 -28.55 -13.05 43.69
N ILE A 14 -27.76 -13.92 44.33
CA ILE A 14 -26.33 -14.07 44.06
C ILE A 14 -26.10 -14.61 42.64
N SER A 15 -26.89 -15.59 42.19
CA SER A 15 -26.80 -16.10 40.81
C SER A 15 -27.16 -15.04 39.75
N PHE A 16 -28.09 -14.12 40.07
CA PHE A 16 -28.44 -13.00 39.20
C PHE A 16 -27.34 -11.91 39.15
N LEU A 17 -26.63 -11.71 40.25
CA LEU A 17 -25.52 -10.74 40.32
C LEU A 17 -24.26 -11.24 39.59
N LEU A 18 -24.05 -12.55 39.50
CA LEU A 18 -22.88 -13.15 38.85
C LEU A 18 -23.01 -13.29 37.32
N SER A 19 -24.19 -13.07 36.74
CA SER A 19 -24.46 -13.24 35.31
C SER A 19 -24.40 -11.92 34.50
N SER A 20 -24.06 -10.79 35.14
CA SER A 20 -24.09 -9.46 34.51
C SER A 20 -22.71 -8.82 34.30
N CYS A 21 -21.63 -9.60 34.26
CA CYS A 21 -20.32 -9.04 33.90
C CYS A 21 -20.12 -9.15 32.39
N GLY A 22 -20.02 -8.01 31.70
CA GLY A 22 -19.59 -8.00 30.31
C GLY A 22 -18.13 -8.44 30.19
N SER A 23 -17.69 -8.70 28.97
CA SER A 23 -16.36 -9.27 28.72
C SER A 23 -15.72 -8.66 27.48
N TYR A 24 -14.40 -8.64 27.43
CA TYR A 24 -13.70 -8.28 26.22
C TYR A 24 -13.78 -9.39 25.19
N THR A 25 -14.30 -9.07 24.01
CA THR A 25 -14.34 -9.94 22.85
C THR A 25 -13.37 -9.44 21.78
N THR A 26 -12.95 -10.34 20.89
CA THR A 26 -12.10 -10.02 19.75
C THR A 26 -12.92 -10.23 18.48
N LEU A 27 -13.06 -9.16 17.70
CA LEU A 27 -13.73 -9.16 16.41
C LEU A 27 -12.72 -8.87 15.29
N THR A 28 -13.11 -9.16 14.05
CA THR A 28 -12.33 -8.87 12.86
C THR A 28 -13.00 -7.73 12.11
N GLY A 29 -12.30 -6.63 11.93
CA GLY A 29 -12.68 -5.53 11.08
C GLY A 29 -12.07 -5.66 9.70
N ASN A 30 -12.73 -5.09 8.70
CA ASN A 30 -12.19 -4.87 7.37
C ASN A 30 -12.27 -3.38 7.04
N VAL A 31 -11.16 -2.82 6.57
CA VAL A 31 -11.09 -1.45 6.09
C VAL A 31 -10.68 -1.45 4.63
N LYS A 32 -11.30 -0.57 3.84
CA LYS A 32 -11.00 -0.37 2.42
C LYS A 32 -10.68 1.08 2.18
N TYR A 33 -9.64 1.29 1.39
CA TYR A 33 -9.34 2.58 0.82
C TYR A 33 -9.22 2.41 -0.69
N ASP A 34 -9.34 3.48 -1.45
CA ASP A 34 -9.10 3.45 -2.89
C ASP A 34 -8.05 4.49 -3.20
N ALA A 35 -6.78 4.10 -3.10
CA ALA A 35 -5.65 4.99 -3.32
C ALA A 35 -5.57 5.50 -4.77
N SER A 36 -6.17 4.77 -5.71
CA SER A 36 -6.13 5.14 -7.13
C SER A 36 -6.78 6.48 -7.43
N LYS A 37 -7.67 6.96 -6.55
CA LYS A 37 -8.29 8.30 -6.63
C LYS A 37 -7.29 9.44 -6.51
N ASN A 38 -6.10 9.18 -5.97
CA ASN A 38 -5.03 10.16 -5.84
C ASN A 38 -4.05 10.10 -7.03
N ASN A 39 -4.24 9.17 -7.97
CA ASN A 39 -3.33 9.02 -9.09
C ASN A 39 -3.44 10.19 -10.07
N GLU A 40 -2.29 10.59 -10.61
CA GLU A 40 -2.20 11.55 -11.70
C GLU A 40 -1.50 10.89 -12.88
N VAL A 41 -2.21 10.77 -14.01
CA VAL A 41 -1.70 10.10 -15.22
C VAL A 41 -1.85 11.02 -16.41
N ILE A 42 -0.72 11.52 -16.90
CA ILE A 42 -0.64 12.39 -18.07
C ILE A 42 0.11 11.64 -19.17
N LYS A 43 -0.60 11.32 -20.27
CA LYS A 43 -0.01 10.67 -21.45
C LYS A 43 -0.16 11.55 -22.68
N SER A 44 0.90 11.66 -23.47
CA SER A 44 0.86 12.28 -24.79
C SER A 44 0.07 11.41 -25.79
N SER A 45 -0.37 12.03 -26.88
CA SER A 45 -1.00 11.32 -28.01
C SER A 45 -0.06 10.28 -28.64
N GLU A 46 1.22 10.60 -28.67
CA GLU A 46 2.30 9.78 -29.22
C GLU A 46 2.47 8.52 -28.37
N LEU A 47 2.50 8.64 -27.04
CA LEU A 47 2.58 7.48 -26.15
C LEU A 47 1.37 6.57 -26.34
N LYS A 48 0.16 7.12 -26.36
CA LYS A 48 -1.06 6.32 -26.56
C LYS A 48 -1.01 5.53 -27.87
N THR A 49 -0.73 6.21 -28.98
CA THR A 49 -0.61 5.59 -30.31
C THR A 49 0.49 4.53 -30.32
N TYR A 50 1.63 4.81 -29.71
CA TYR A 50 2.75 3.88 -29.65
C TYR A 50 2.38 2.59 -28.91
N LEU A 51 1.78 2.72 -27.72
CA LEU A 51 1.35 1.58 -26.90
C LEU A 51 0.29 0.72 -27.60
N GLU A 52 -0.62 1.33 -28.37
CA GLU A 52 -1.63 0.60 -29.15
C GLU A 52 -1.03 -0.18 -30.35
N SER A 53 0.12 0.25 -30.85
CA SER A 53 0.75 -0.33 -32.05
C SER A 53 1.76 -1.45 -31.78
N LYS A 54 2.05 -1.74 -30.51
CA LYS A 54 3.14 -2.64 -30.10
C LYS A 54 2.59 -3.84 -29.35
N ASP A 55 3.04 -5.02 -29.73
CA ASP A 55 2.72 -6.27 -29.02
C ASP A 55 3.63 -6.51 -27.81
N GLU A 56 4.84 -5.96 -27.85
CA GLU A 56 5.87 -6.09 -26.83
C GLU A 56 6.60 -4.75 -26.67
N ILE A 57 6.91 -4.38 -25.43
CA ILE A 57 7.58 -3.12 -25.08
C ILE A 57 8.82 -3.44 -24.24
N LYS A 58 9.96 -2.86 -24.61
CA LYS A 58 11.23 -3.02 -23.91
C LYS A 58 11.52 -1.79 -23.05
N PHE A 59 11.65 -2.01 -21.75
CA PHE A 59 11.89 -0.95 -20.77
C PHE A 59 13.37 -0.84 -20.38
N VAL A 60 13.79 0.37 -20.02
CA VAL A 60 15.00 0.61 -19.24
C VAL A 60 14.69 1.62 -18.15
N LEU A 61 15.21 1.41 -16.95
CA LEU A 61 15.08 2.37 -15.87
C LEU A 61 16.17 3.43 -15.96
N ARG A 62 15.83 4.66 -15.59
CA ARG A 62 16.78 5.77 -15.45
C ARG A 62 16.74 6.30 -14.04
N GLU A 63 17.92 6.42 -13.45
CA GLU A 63 18.14 7.04 -12.15
C GLU A 63 18.03 8.57 -12.27
N PRO A 64 17.44 9.27 -11.29
CA PRO A 64 17.33 10.71 -11.34
C PRO A 64 18.68 11.37 -11.05
N VAL A 65 18.95 12.48 -11.72
CA VAL A 65 20.24 13.21 -11.68
C VAL A 65 20.64 13.65 -10.25
N ALA A 66 19.66 13.81 -9.35
CA ALA A 66 19.90 14.16 -7.95
C ALA A 66 20.68 13.09 -7.15
N PHE A 67 20.89 11.89 -7.70
CA PHE A 67 21.58 10.78 -7.04
C PHE A 67 23.06 11.05 -6.78
N GLU A 68 23.71 11.89 -7.60
CA GLU A 68 25.14 12.14 -7.48
C GLU A 68 25.52 12.72 -6.11
N GLY A 69 24.63 13.52 -5.50
CA GLY A 69 24.83 14.17 -4.19
C GLY A 69 24.34 13.40 -2.96
N MET A 70 23.80 12.18 -3.12
CA MET A 70 23.25 11.40 -2.01
C MET A 70 24.33 10.67 -1.18
N SER A 71 24.04 10.42 0.10
CA SER A 71 24.88 9.55 0.95
C SER A 71 24.93 8.11 0.43
N GLU A 72 25.99 7.37 0.73
CA GLU A 72 26.15 5.97 0.31
C GLU A 72 25.00 5.07 0.77
N GLU A 73 24.52 5.27 2.01
CA GLU A 73 23.36 4.53 2.55
C GLU A 73 22.09 4.81 1.75
N SER A 74 21.88 6.07 1.35
CA SER A 74 20.74 6.44 0.50
C SER A 74 20.86 5.80 -0.88
N LYS A 75 22.04 5.85 -1.50
CA LYS A 75 22.32 5.21 -2.80
C LYS A 75 22.01 3.71 -2.76
N ALA A 76 22.52 2.99 -1.77
CA ALA A 76 22.26 1.56 -1.61
C ALA A 76 20.76 1.24 -1.44
N LYS A 77 20.01 2.09 -0.73
CA LYS A 77 18.56 1.94 -0.59
C LYS A 77 17.83 2.10 -1.93
N TYR A 78 18.25 3.07 -2.75
CA TYR A 78 17.67 3.26 -4.07
C TYR A 78 18.08 2.18 -5.06
N ASP A 79 19.32 1.70 -5.05
CA ASP A 79 19.76 0.58 -5.89
C ASP A 79 18.90 -0.66 -5.65
N ASN A 80 18.60 -0.96 -4.38
CA ASN A 80 17.69 -2.03 -4.02
C ASN A 80 16.27 -1.78 -4.55
N PHE A 81 15.78 -0.53 -4.52
CA PHE A 81 14.49 -0.17 -5.10
C PHE A 81 14.46 -0.40 -6.62
N PHE A 82 15.46 0.09 -7.36
CA PHE A 82 15.54 -0.13 -8.81
C PHE A 82 15.59 -1.61 -9.15
N ALA A 83 16.40 -2.41 -8.43
CA ALA A 83 16.47 -3.85 -8.64
C ALA A 83 15.12 -4.56 -8.40
N GLU A 84 14.35 -4.15 -7.39
CA GLU A 84 13.00 -4.71 -7.17
C GLU A 84 12.02 -4.25 -8.27
N VAL A 85 12.09 -3.02 -8.76
CA VAL A 85 11.27 -2.58 -9.90
C VAL A 85 11.59 -3.38 -11.16
N GLU A 86 12.87 -3.55 -11.50
CA GLU A 86 13.31 -4.35 -12.66
C GLU A 86 12.83 -5.80 -12.55
N LYS A 87 12.97 -6.39 -11.36
CA LYS A 87 12.48 -7.74 -11.07
C LYS A 87 10.97 -7.85 -11.27
N GLU A 88 10.18 -6.90 -10.77
CA GLU A 88 8.72 -6.93 -10.95
C GLU A 88 8.33 -6.73 -12.42
N LEU A 89 9.01 -5.87 -13.18
CA LEU A 89 8.80 -5.75 -14.63
C LEU A 89 9.07 -7.09 -15.35
N ILE A 90 10.17 -7.77 -15.02
CA ILE A 90 10.52 -9.09 -15.59
C ILE A 90 9.49 -10.15 -15.19
N LEU A 91 9.04 -10.16 -13.94
CA LEU A 91 8.02 -11.11 -13.45
C LEU A 91 6.67 -10.94 -14.16
N ASN A 92 6.36 -9.73 -14.65
CA ASN A 92 5.18 -9.45 -15.46
C ASN A 92 5.43 -9.67 -16.98
N GLY A 93 6.54 -10.30 -17.35
CA GLY A 93 6.81 -10.74 -18.73
C GLY A 93 7.47 -9.71 -19.63
N HIS A 94 7.91 -8.57 -19.08
CA HIS A 94 8.51 -7.49 -19.87
C HIS A 94 10.02 -7.65 -20.02
N ILE A 95 10.55 -7.15 -21.14
CA ILE A 95 12.00 -7.11 -21.38
C ILE A 95 12.55 -5.86 -20.70
N VAL A 96 13.46 -6.05 -19.74
CA VAL A 96 14.15 -4.96 -19.03
C VAL A 96 15.61 -4.92 -19.45
N LYS A 97 16.08 -3.77 -19.90
CA LYS A 97 17.47 -3.53 -20.32
C LYS A 97 18.30 -2.96 -19.16
N ASP A 98 19.61 -3.13 -19.27
CA ASP A 98 20.58 -2.71 -18.25
C ASP A 98 20.63 -1.18 -18.11
N ARG A 99 20.23 -0.67 -16.94
CA ARG A 99 20.27 0.75 -16.61
C ARG A 99 21.70 1.31 -16.55
N VAL A 100 22.69 0.50 -16.19
CA VAL A 100 24.10 0.92 -16.13
C VAL A 100 24.63 1.21 -17.53
N LEU A 101 24.20 0.44 -18.53
CA LEU A 101 24.52 0.73 -19.93
C LEU A 101 23.93 2.08 -20.38
N LEU A 102 22.68 2.38 -20.00
CA LEU A 102 22.06 3.68 -20.27
C LEU A 102 22.84 4.82 -19.62
N SER A 103 23.16 4.72 -18.33
CA SER A 103 23.93 5.74 -17.60
C SER A 103 25.28 6.00 -18.27
N ASN A 104 26.02 4.95 -18.63
CA ASN A 104 27.30 5.07 -19.33
C ASN A 104 27.20 5.78 -20.69
N LEU A 105 26.10 5.59 -21.43
CA LEU A 105 25.88 6.26 -22.72
C LEU A 105 25.52 7.74 -22.53
N ILE A 106 24.73 8.07 -21.51
CA ILE A 106 24.39 9.44 -21.16
C ILE A 106 25.65 10.21 -20.71
N GLU A 107 26.47 9.62 -19.85
CA GLU A 107 27.71 10.23 -19.33
C GLU A 107 28.74 10.52 -20.41
N LYS A 108 28.87 9.64 -21.42
CA LYS A 108 29.77 9.85 -22.56
C LYS A 108 29.37 11.05 -23.42
N GLY A 109 28.08 11.42 -23.40
CA GLY A 109 27.54 12.52 -24.20
C GLY A 109 27.65 12.29 -25.72
N GLY A 110 27.14 13.24 -26.50
CA GLY A 110 27.30 13.26 -27.96
C GLY A 110 26.45 12.26 -28.75
N VAL A 111 25.52 11.55 -28.08
CA VAL A 111 24.58 10.61 -28.72
C VAL A 111 23.15 11.08 -28.44
N SER A 112 22.31 11.15 -29.47
CA SER A 112 20.89 11.51 -29.30
C SER A 112 20.11 10.40 -28.60
N MET A 113 18.96 10.74 -28.00
CA MET A 113 18.14 9.75 -27.28
C MET A 113 17.72 8.57 -28.17
N SER A 114 17.33 8.82 -29.42
CA SER A 114 16.98 7.77 -30.38
C SER A 114 18.19 6.87 -30.72
N GLU A 115 19.39 7.43 -30.84
CA GLU A 115 20.60 6.63 -31.06
C GLU A 115 20.96 5.78 -29.83
N MET A 116 20.83 6.33 -28.62
CA MET A 116 21.00 5.56 -27.37
C MET A 116 20.00 4.40 -27.30
N GLY A 117 18.74 4.63 -27.68
CA GLY A 117 17.72 3.58 -27.76
C GLY A 117 18.08 2.43 -28.68
N LYS A 118 18.65 2.74 -29.85
CA LYS A 118 19.12 1.72 -30.79
C LYS A 118 20.31 0.93 -30.23
N MET A 119 21.20 1.58 -29.48
CA MET A 119 22.35 0.91 -28.87
C MET A 119 21.95 -0.03 -27.73
N ILE A 120 20.94 0.35 -26.94
CA ILE A 120 20.44 -0.43 -25.80
C ILE A 120 19.33 -1.42 -26.22
N ASP A 121 18.74 -1.23 -27.40
CA ASP A 121 17.54 -1.93 -27.88
C ASP A 121 16.33 -1.72 -26.94
N THR A 122 16.00 -0.46 -26.65
CA THR A 122 14.88 -0.10 -25.76
C THR A 122 13.85 0.79 -26.45
N ASP A 123 12.57 0.58 -26.10
CA ASP A 123 11.44 1.34 -26.61
C ASP A 123 11.08 2.51 -25.69
N ILE A 124 11.13 2.27 -24.37
CA ILE A 124 10.70 3.20 -23.34
C ILE A 124 11.74 3.31 -22.22
N ILE A 125 12.12 4.54 -21.89
CA ILE A 125 12.86 4.86 -20.67
C ILE A 125 11.87 5.29 -19.59
N ILE A 126 11.94 4.65 -18.42
CA ILE A 126 11.21 5.03 -17.21
C ILE A 126 12.19 5.73 -16.28
N GLU A 127 12.08 7.05 -16.17
CA GLU A 127 12.82 7.87 -15.22
C GLU A 127 12.04 7.95 -13.91
N ILE A 128 12.58 7.37 -12.84
CA ILE A 128 11.97 7.47 -11.51
C ILE A 128 12.32 8.85 -10.95
N ILE A 129 11.32 9.68 -10.71
CA ILE A 129 11.49 11.04 -10.18
C ILE A 129 11.54 11.00 -8.65
N ASP A 130 10.57 10.32 -8.05
CA ASP A 130 10.40 10.27 -6.60
C ASP A 130 9.72 8.97 -6.17
N VAL A 131 10.05 8.51 -4.96
CA VAL A 131 9.38 7.39 -4.31
C VAL A 131 9.25 7.67 -2.82
N GLU A 132 8.01 7.67 -2.35
CA GLU A 132 7.68 7.98 -0.97
C GLU A 132 6.91 6.82 -0.34
N TYR A 133 7.25 6.49 0.90
CA TYR A 133 6.62 5.42 1.68
C TYR A 133 6.09 5.99 2.99
N ASN A 134 5.20 5.24 3.65
CA ASN A 134 4.64 5.60 4.95
C ASN A 134 3.86 6.94 4.93
N ILE A 135 3.23 7.30 3.81
CA ILE A 135 2.41 8.51 3.73
C ILE A 135 1.15 8.26 4.59
N PRO A 136 0.91 9.04 5.66
CA PRO A 136 -0.23 8.79 6.54
C PRO A 136 -1.56 8.96 5.82
N ASN A 137 -2.50 8.03 6.01
CA ASN A 137 -3.84 8.10 5.45
C ASN A 137 -4.85 7.52 6.44
N LYS A 138 -5.56 8.42 7.12
CA LYS A 138 -6.49 8.10 8.19
C LYS A 138 -7.81 7.62 7.60
N VAL A 139 -8.20 6.39 7.93
CA VAL A 139 -9.49 5.83 7.55
C VAL A 139 -10.34 5.62 8.81
N THR A 140 -11.57 6.14 8.77
CA THR A 140 -12.50 6.14 9.91
C THR A 140 -13.61 5.10 9.74
N ASP A 141 -14.00 4.80 8.50
CA ASP A 141 -15.04 3.83 8.18
C ASP A 141 -14.48 2.40 8.09
N PHE A 142 -15.20 1.43 8.65
CA PHE A 142 -14.84 0.02 8.57
C PHE A 142 -16.08 -0.88 8.65
N LYS A 143 -15.89 -2.17 8.35
CA LYS A 143 -16.92 -3.20 8.47
C LYS A 143 -16.49 -4.29 9.45
N ILE A 144 -17.32 -4.59 10.43
CA ILE A 144 -17.13 -5.75 11.33
C ILE A 144 -17.53 -7.01 10.54
N LYS A 145 -16.63 -7.97 10.41
CA LYS A 145 -16.82 -9.13 9.53
C LYS A 145 -17.84 -10.10 10.11
N GLU A 146 -17.83 -10.30 11.42
CA GLU A 146 -18.71 -11.25 12.13
C GLU A 146 -20.18 -10.84 12.03
N THR A 147 -20.48 -9.54 12.10
CA THR A 147 -21.86 -9.01 12.08
C THR A 147 -22.25 -8.39 10.74
N HIS A 148 -21.28 -8.24 9.82
CA HIS A 148 -21.40 -7.46 8.59
C HIS A 148 -21.85 -5.99 8.80
N GLN A 149 -21.71 -5.48 10.01
CA GLN A 149 -22.11 -4.12 10.36
C GLN A 149 -21.04 -3.12 9.90
N ASN A 150 -21.48 -2.06 9.22
CA ASN A 150 -20.64 -0.89 8.98
C ASN A 150 -20.56 -0.08 10.27
N SER A 151 -19.35 0.34 10.61
CA SER A 151 -19.03 1.11 11.81
C SER A 151 -18.08 2.24 11.44
N ASN A 152 -17.93 3.20 12.36
CA ASN A 152 -17.02 4.32 12.20
C ASN A 152 -16.28 4.52 13.52
N PHE A 153 -14.95 4.66 13.43
CA PHE A 153 -14.07 4.84 14.58
C PHE A 153 -14.37 6.11 15.38
N ASN A 154 -14.91 7.17 14.79
CA ASN A 154 -15.32 8.38 15.52
C ASN A 154 -16.40 8.11 16.58
N ASN A 155 -17.08 6.95 16.53
CA ASN A 155 -18.06 6.55 17.56
C ASN A 155 -17.41 5.82 18.75
N TRP A 156 -16.08 5.68 18.77
CA TRP A 156 -15.32 4.87 19.73
C TRP A 156 -14.40 5.78 20.56
N ASN A 157 -14.41 5.62 21.88
CA ASN A 157 -13.83 6.58 22.83
C ASN A 157 -12.28 6.66 22.82
N SER A 158 -11.59 5.62 22.32
CA SER A 158 -10.13 5.51 22.38
C SER A 158 -9.44 5.40 21.02
N LEU A 159 -10.19 5.50 19.91
CA LEU A 159 -9.65 5.29 18.58
C LEU A 159 -10.46 6.04 17.52
N ASP A 160 -9.91 7.11 16.98
CA ASP A 160 -10.59 7.94 15.97
C ASP A 160 -10.41 7.42 14.53
N TYR A 161 -9.34 6.68 14.26
CA TYR A 161 -9.02 6.17 12.92
C TYR A 161 -8.03 5.01 12.96
N VAL A 162 -7.90 4.33 11.82
CA VAL A 162 -6.77 3.46 11.51
C VAL A 162 -5.96 4.03 10.35
N ASP A 163 -4.64 3.91 10.42
CA ASP A 163 -3.73 4.45 9.41
C ASP A 163 -3.50 3.43 8.28
N CYS A 164 -4.12 3.66 7.13
CA CYS A 164 -3.92 2.89 5.89
C CYS A 164 -2.84 3.56 5.05
N GLN A 165 -1.60 3.52 5.52
CA GLN A 165 -0.47 4.21 4.89
C GLN A 165 -0.38 3.98 3.38
N LEU A 166 -0.05 5.05 2.66
CA LEU A 166 0.15 5.05 1.22
C LEU A 166 1.64 4.96 0.88
N SER A 167 1.90 4.42 -0.30
CA SER A 167 3.17 4.52 -0.99
C SER A 167 2.94 5.24 -2.32
N LYS A 168 3.86 6.10 -2.71
CA LYS A 168 3.80 6.92 -3.93
C LYS A 168 4.99 6.58 -4.83
N LEU A 169 4.72 6.46 -6.12
CA LEU A 169 5.72 6.46 -7.19
C LEU A 169 5.44 7.61 -8.15
N GLU A 170 6.43 8.48 -8.35
CA GLU A 170 6.40 9.48 -9.40
C GLU A 170 7.44 9.15 -10.46
N CYS A 171 7.03 9.07 -11.72
CA CYS A 171 7.94 8.76 -12.82
C CYS A 171 7.59 9.52 -14.10
N ARG A 172 8.60 9.67 -14.95
CA ARG A 172 8.49 10.19 -16.31
C ARG A 172 8.82 9.09 -17.30
N VAL A 173 8.03 9.00 -18.35
CA VAL A 173 8.19 8.02 -19.42
C VAL A 173 8.63 8.76 -20.68
N THR A 174 9.71 8.28 -21.30
CA THR A 174 10.25 8.83 -22.56
C THR A 174 10.17 7.76 -23.65
N LEU A 175 9.58 8.12 -24.79
CA LEU A 175 9.60 7.30 -25.99
C LEU A 175 10.94 7.45 -26.68
N VAL A 176 11.69 6.37 -26.80
CA VAL A 176 13.09 6.48 -27.21
C VAL A 176 13.23 6.76 -28.70
N GLU A 177 12.39 6.16 -29.54
CA GLU A 177 12.38 6.36 -30.99
C GLU A 177 12.20 7.84 -31.38
N VAL A 178 11.36 8.57 -30.64
CA VAL A 178 11.05 9.97 -30.91
C VAL A 178 11.90 10.92 -30.06
N GLY A 179 12.45 10.43 -28.94
CA GLY A 179 13.19 11.25 -27.97
C GLY A 179 12.32 12.22 -27.17
N ASN A 180 10.99 12.08 -27.24
CA ASN A 180 10.04 12.95 -26.57
C ASN A 180 9.54 12.35 -25.25
N VAL A 181 9.21 13.21 -24.30
CA VAL A 181 8.48 12.81 -23.09
C VAL A 181 7.11 12.29 -23.52
N GLY A 182 6.87 11.01 -23.26
CA GLY A 182 5.61 10.31 -23.56
C GLY A 182 4.57 10.47 -22.45
N GLY A 183 5.00 10.63 -21.20
CA GLY A 183 4.08 10.85 -20.09
C GLY A 183 4.74 11.13 -18.76
N ILE A 184 3.92 11.58 -17.80
CA ILE A 184 4.26 11.77 -16.40
C ILE A 184 3.18 11.07 -15.57
N PHE A 185 3.62 10.29 -14.60
CA PHE A 185 2.76 9.43 -13.80
C PHE A 185 3.07 9.63 -12.31
N SER A 186 2.01 9.72 -11.51
CA SER A 186 2.06 9.72 -10.06
C SER A 186 1.04 8.68 -9.58
N PHE A 187 1.53 7.59 -9.01
CA PHE A 187 0.70 6.50 -8.51
C PHE A 187 0.77 6.43 -7.00
N TYR A 188 -0.41 6.29 -6.38
CA TYR A 188 -0.58 5.99 -4.97
C TYR A 188 -1.16 4.60 -4.83
N VAL A 189 -0.60 3.81 -3.91
CA VAL A 189 -1.12 2.49 -3.54
C VAL A 189 -1.17 2.35 -2.03
N SER A 190 -2.11 1.55 -1.54
CA SER A 190 -2.23 1.19 -0.13
C SER A 190 -2.32 -0.33 0.05
N GLY A 191 -1.84 -0.82 1.20
CA GLY A 191 -2.17 -2.18 1.63
C GLY A 191 -3.67 -2.40 1.84
N CYS A 192 -4.43 -1.32 2.04
CA CYS A 192 -5.88 -1.36 2.27
C CYS A 192 -6.72 -1.33 0.98
N ASP A 193 -6.12 -1.23 -0.22
CA ASP A 193 -6.86 -1.05 -1.48
C ASP A 193 -7.81 -2.23 -1.79
N GLU A 194 -7.36 -3.46 -1.52
CA GLU A 194 -8.14 -4.68 -1.72
C GLU A 194 -9.00 -5.06 -0.51
N GLY A 195 -8.96 -4.22 0.53
CA GLY A 195 -9.51 -4.51 1.84
C GLY A 195 -8.50 -5.22 2.72
N ASN A 196 -8.22 -4.64 3.87
CA ASN A 196 -7.35 -5.26 4.85
C ASN A 196 -8.07 -5.57 6.16
N ASP A 197 -7.73 -6.72 6.72
CA ASP A 197 -8.29 -7.17 7.98
C ASP A 197 -7.46 -6.66 9.17
N PHE A 198 -8.18 -6.31 10.22
CA PHE A 198 -7.62 -5.96 11.51
C PHE A 198 -8.44 -6.59 12.63
N TYR A 199 -7.84 -6.76 13.79
CA TYR A 199 -8.52 -7.24 14.98
C TYR A 199 -8.95 -6.07 15.84
N LEU A 200 -10.19 -6.09 16.32
CA LEU A 200 -10.71 -5.19 17.34
C LEU A 200 -10.86 -5.96 18.63
N LYS A 201 -10.25 -5.49 19.70
CA LYS A 201 -10.60 -5.93 21.06
C LYS A 201 -11.52 -4.88 21.67
N VAL A 202 -12.77 -5.26 21.93
CA VAL A 202 -13.85 -4.37 22.38
C VAL A 202 -14.60 -5.00 23.54
N TYR A 203 -15.17 -4.17 24.42
CA TYR A 203 -16.02 -4.65 25.50
C TYR A 203 -17.40 -5.02 24.96
N GLU A 204 -17.88 -6.21 25.29
CA GLU A 204 -19.23 -6.68 25.00
C GLU A 204 -20.02 -6.68 26.31
N THR A 205 -21.11 -5.93 26.33
CA THR A 205 -22.04 -5.88 27.46
C THR A 205 -22.69 -7.26 27.70
N PRO A 206 -23.24 -7.53 28.89
CA PRO A 206 -23.95 -8.79 29.17
C PRO A 206 -25.09 -9.11 28.20
N GLY A 207 -25.65 -8.09 27.53
CA GLY A 207 -26.70 -8.23 26.52
C GLY A 207 -26.19 -8.54 25.11
N GLY A 208 -24.88 -8.70 24.91
CA GLY A 208 -24.26 -8.94 23.61
C GLY A 208 -24.08 -7.69 22.74
N ALA A 209 -24.34 -6.50 23.29
CA ALA A 209 -24.09 -5.25 22.58
C ALA A 209 -22.63 -4.81 22.79
N LEU A 210 -21.99 -4.35 21.72
CA LEU A 210 -20.63 -3.78 21.78
C LEU A 210 -20.69 -2.40 22.45
N ASP A 211 -19.83 -2.19 23.45
CA ASP A 211 -19.69 -0.92 24.14
C ASP A 211 -18.51 -0.14 23.55
N THR A 212 -18.82 0.93 22.82
CA THR A 212 -17.81 1.78 22.17
C THR A 212 -17.27 2.88 23.10
N THR A 213 -17.79 2.99 24.33
CA THR A 213 -17.31 3.95 25.33
C THR A 213 -16.12 3.42 26.13
N GLU A 214 -15.97 2.10 26.18
CA GLU A 214 -14.84 1.40 26.79
C GLU A 214 -13.59 1.39 25.89
N GLU A 215 -12.44 1.11 26.49
CA GLU A 215 -11.15 1.08 25.79
C GLU A 215 -11.15 0.03 24.67
N THR A 216 -10.78 0.46 23.47
CA THR A 216 -10.67 -0.38 22.28
C THR A 216 -9.23 -0.41 21.77
N PHE A 217 -8.81 -1.61 21.39
CA PHE A 217 -7.50 -1.85 20.78
C PHE A 217 -7.66 -2.39 19.36
N VAL A 218 -6.82 -1.90 18.44
CA VAL A 218 -6.76 -2.37 17.05
C VAL A 218 -5.38 -2.87 16.68
N GLY A 219 -5.30 -4.09 16.14
CA GLY A 219 -4.06 -4.68 15.62
C GLY A 219 -4.20 -5.18 14.18
N TRP A 220 -3.18 -5.02 13.35
CA TRP A 220 -3.19 -5.39 11.94
C TRP A 220 -2.61 -6.78 11.67
N ASN A 221 -3.14 -7.49 10.67
CA ASN A 221 -2.61 -8.78 10.20
C ASN A 221 -1.92 -8.66 8.83
N TYR A 222 -0.73 -8.05 8.78
CA TYR A 222 0.12 -8.05 7.56
C TYR A 222 1.33 -9.01 7.70
N GLY A 223 1.10 -10.24 8.15
CA GLY A 223 2.14 -11.24 8.45
C GLY A 223 2.26 -11.57 9.94
N LYS A 224 3.22 -12.42 10.34
CA LYS A 224 3.43 -12.80 11.75
C LYS A 224 3.90 -11.60 12.57
N VAL A 225 2.97 -10.83 13.13
CA VAL A 225 3.23 -9.73 14.06
C VAL A 225 2.80 -10.13 15.47
N ASN A 226 3.60 -9.76 16.45
CA ASN A 226 3.41 -10.07 17.86
C ASN A 226 2.54 -8.99 18.53
N TYR A 227 1.49 -9.40 19.25
CA TYR A 227 0.43 -8.57 19.86
C TYR A 227 0.89 -7.48 20.86
N LYS A 228 2.20 -7.30 21.07
CA LYS A 228 2.79 -6.36 22.05
C LYS A 228 3.12 -4.97 21.48
N SER A 229 2.85 -4.70 20.20
CA SER A 229 3.22 -3.43 19.53
C SER A 229 2.01 -2.64 19.00
N LEU A 230 0.91 -2.59 19.75
CA LEU A 230 -0.22 -1.69 19.46
C LEU A 230 0.26 -0.25 19.68
N THR A 231 0.72 0.41 18.62
CA THR A 231 1.14 1.81 18.63
C THR A 231 0.34 2.59 17.58
N HIS A 232 0.05 3.87 17.86
CA HIS A 232 -0.63 4.78 16.92
C HIS A 232 0.19 5.10 15.65
N THR A 233 1.45 4.65 15.61
CA THR A 233 2.38 4.83 14.49
C THR A 233 2.82 3.46 14.00
N TYR A 234 2.45 3.17 12.75
CA TYR A 234 2.91 2.02 11.98
C TYR A 234 4.13 2.45 11.15
N ASP A 235 5.12 1.57 11.02
CA ASP A 235 6.25 1.74 10.10
C ASP A 235 6.27 0.53 9.16
N MET A 236 6.22 0.75 7.85
CA MET A 236 6.28 -0.33 6.88
C MET A 236 7.62 -1.07 6.97
N ASN A 237 7.56 -2.32 7.40
CA ASN A 237 8.68 -3.24 7.33
C ASN A 237 9.08 -3.55 5.87
N GLU A 238 10.24 -4.19 5.70
CA GLU A 238 10.80 -4.52 4.38
C GLU A 238 9.83 -5.33 3.49
N GLN A 239 9.12 -6.30 4.06
CA GLN A 239 8.14 -7.11 3.31
C GLN A 239 6.97 -6.26 2.80
N SER A 240 6.50 -5.31 3.61
CA SER A 240 5.42 -4.40 3.24
C SER A 240 5.86 -3.43 2.14
N ARG A 241 7.11 -2.96 2.19
CA ARG A 241 7.73 -2.16 1.11
C ARG A 241 7.82 -2.94 -0.20
N LYS A 242 8.26 -4.20 -0.18
CA LYS A 242 8.31 -5.05 -1.38
C LYS A 242 6.93 -5.20 -2.04
N LYS A 243 5.89 -5.46 -1.24
CA LYS A 243 4.50 -5.50 -1.73
C LYS A 243 4.00 -4.15 -2.26
N ALA A 244 4.45 -3.04 -1.67
CA ALA A 244 4.11 -1.71 -2.17
C ALA A 244 4.76 -1.48 -3.56
N ILE A 245 6.03 -1.85 -3.73
CA ILE A 245 6.72 -1.79 -5.03
C ILE A 245 5.98 -2.62 -6.07
N GLU A 246 5.61 -3.87 -5.76
CA GLU A 246 4.82 -4.73 -6.65
C GLU A 246 3.53 -4.03 -7.12
N ARG A 247 2.77 -3.41 -6.21
CA ARG A 247 1.54 -2.69 -6.55
C ARG A 247 1.79 -1.45 -7.39
N LEU A 248 2.84 -0.68 -7.08
CA LEU A 248 3.22 0.51 -7.84
C LEU A 248 3.64 0.15 -9.26
N VAL A 249 4.42 -0.92 -9.44
CA VAL A 249 4.83 -1.42 -10.75
C VAL A 249 3.62 -1.93 -11.55
N LYS A 250 2.70 -2.67 -10.92
CA LYS A 250 1.45 -3.06 -11.57
C LYS A 250 0.60 -1.86 -12.00
N ALA A 251 0.51 -0.82 -11.17
CA ALA A 251 -0.21 0.40 -11.53
C ALA A 251 0.43 1.10 -12.75
N LEU A 252 1.77 1.16 -12.80
CA LEU A 252 2.51 1.65 -13.95
C LEU A 252 2.27 0.80 -15.20
N LEU A 253 2.36 -0.52 -15.09
CA LEU A 253 2.15 -1.44 -16.21
C LEU A 253 0.72 -1.37 -16.74
N ASN A 254 -0.30 -1.24 -15.89
CA ASN A 254 -1.69 -1.02 -16.33
C ASN A 254 -1.84 0.21 -17.23
N GLU A 255 -0.96 1.19 -17.09
CA GLU A 255 -0.92 2.38 -17.93
C GLU A 255 0.03 2.26 -19.12
N LEU A 256 1.02 1.37 -19.09
CA LEU A 256 2.00 1.18 -20.17
C LEU A 256 1.74 -0.06 -21.02
N GLU A 257 0.77 -0.90 -20.67
CA GLU A 257 0.42 -2.07 -21.46
C GLU A 257 -0.56 -1.73 -22.59
N PRO A 258 -0.40 -2.34 -23.78
CA PRO A 258 -1.38 -2.27 -24.85
C PRO A 258 -2.74 -2.78 -24.34
N LYS A 259 -3.79 -1.97 -24.48
CA LYS A 259 -5.16 -2.43 -24.18
C LYS A 259 -5.63 -3.30 -25.34
N LYS A 260 -5.62 -4.62 -25.14
CA LYS A 260 -6.18 -5.61 -26.08
C LYS A 260 -7.70 -5.48 -26.23
#